data_AF-A0A955PLB3-F1
#
_entry.id   AF-A0A955PLB3-F1
#
_cell.length_a   1.000
_cell.length_b   1.000
_cell.length_c   1.000
_cell.angle_alpha   90.00
_cell.angle_beta   90.00
_cell.angle_gamma   90.00
#
_symmetry.space_group_name_H-M   'P 1'
#
loop_
_entity.id
_entity.type
_entity.pdbx_description
1 polymer ?
#
loop_
_entity_poly.entity_id
_entity_poly.type
_entity_poly.pdbx_seq_one_letter_code
_entity_poly.pdbx_strand_id
1 'polypeptide(L)'
;MTPKLTVRSNRPHESGIALPMVLLFTLVSSVFAASVLYSLSVHGSIVQDDYNYTRALYVAESGLNRTTEAIWVAYLNQNPLPEVRMTWLDDHYEDYDVVDKPFGGMTGPQGDTYTVTAKRIMRTGLDDERYIVLESTGKALGTHMGDDEEMTERTITKVVRFGHDQSSIFDYVYFINNFGWFHGGTNGDIQSNGDVRANGNFSLNSTPLVNGDVYASENPDIGAAGDILGQGTYDTQTLMEYRNSAEDTWRPTWPEFEFGYDGNTEAYTQRDLLEMPYLGDVTRFEALAAQRNSTLVTADVNISQSTDGPLVLIGTQANPIHIDGPVVVRGDVFITGYVEGQGTIYTDRNLHIVGDLKYVNPPEYDHAEGADPAASQAVNQNADFLGIAARGNVITGDYTASDWAWVKNYMKPSFTKPYTD
;
A
#
# COMPACT_ATOMS: atom_id res chain seq x y z
N MET A 1 -97.42 76.30 10.52
CA MET A 1 -96.12 75.97 9.92
C MET A 1 -95.17 75.60 11.05
N THR A 2 -94.77 74.34 11.07
CA THR A 2 -94.05 73.63 12.14
C THR A 2 -92.55 73.99 12.15
N PRO A 3 -91.92 74.19 13.33
CA PRO A 3 -90.48 74.00 13.45
C PRO A 3 -90.19 72.61 14.04
N LYS A 4 -89.37 71.82 13.33
CA LYS A 4 -88.81 70.55 13.81
C LYS A 4 -87.67 70.85 14.80
N LEU A 5 -87.79 70.29 16.00
CA LEU A 5 -86.70 70.16 16.98
C LEU A 5 -85.67 69.13 16.50
N THR A 6 -84.40 69.52 16.45
CA THR A 6 -83.27 68.63 16.18
C THR A 6 -82.72 68.13 17.52
N VAL A 7 -82.85 66.83 17.78
CA VAL A 7 -82.29 66.15 18.96
C VAL A 7 -80.79 65.91 18.76
N ARG A 8 -79.96 66.43 19.68
CA ARG A 8 -78.54 66.08 19.81
C ARG A 8 -78.41 64.66 20.38
N SER A 9 -77.69 63.77 19.70
CA SER A 9 -77.16 62.55 20.30
C SER A 9 -75.72 62.77 20.75
N ASN A 10 -75.47 62.61 22.06
CA ASN A 10 -74.13 62.44 22.61
C ASN A 10 -73.72 60.98 22.38
N ARG A 11 -72.65 60.75 21.62
CA ARG A 11 -71.87 59.50 21.70
C ARG A 11 -70.63 59.78 22.56
N PRO A 12 -70.29 58.91 23.53
CA PRO A 12 -69.05 59.04 24.29
C PRO A 12 -67.85 58.73 23.39
N HIS A 13 -66.78 59.53 23.54
CA HIS A 13 -65.50 59.34 22.88
C HIS A 13 -64.81 58.06 23.37
N GLU A 14 -64.91 56.97 22.62
CA GLU A 14 -63.91 55.90 22.64
C GLU A 14 -62.81 56.27 21.62
N SER A 15 -61.80 57.03 22.03
CA SER A 15 -60.64 57.32 21.18
C SER A 15 -59.46 57.78 22.03
N GLY A 16 -58.56 56.86 22.39
CA GLY A 16 -57.34 57.21 23.13
C GLY A 16 -56.28 56.13 23.29
N ILE A 17 -56.63 54.84 23.14
CA ILE A 17 -55.67 53.73 23.41
C ILE A 17 -55.10 53.08 22.14
N ALA A 18 -55.76 53.24 20.98
CA ALA A 18 -55.34 52.60 19.73
C ALA A 18 -53.98 53.11 19.22
N LEU A 19 -53.75 54.43 19.26
CA LEU A 19 -52.51 55.04 18.78
C LEU A 19 -51.27 54.61 19.60
N PRO A 20 -51.27 54.67 20.96
CA PRO A 20 -50.13 54.20 21.74
C PRO A 20 -49.89 52.69 21.60
N MET A 21 -50.94 51.86 21.42
CA MET A 21 -50.78 50.42 21.17
C MET A 21 -50.12 50.12 19.82
N VAL A 22 -50.48 50.85 18.76
CA VAL A 22 -49.87 50.70 17.43
C VAL A 22 -48.42 51.18 17.44
N LEU A 23 -48.11 52.27 18.14
CA LEU A 23 -46.73 52.74 18.33
C LEU A 23 -45.88 51.75 19.14
N LEU A 24 -46.44 51.16 20.19
CA LEU A 24 -45.74 50.13 20.97
C LEU A 24 -45.49 48.87 20.13
N PHE A 25 -46.49 48.45 19.35
CA PHE A 25 -46.37 47.27 18.48
C PHE A 25 -45.35 47.48 17.35
N THR A 26 -45.32 48.67 16.74
CA THR A 26 -44.33 49.02 15.71
C THR A 26 -42.92 49.12 16.29
N LEU A 27 -42.75 49.68 17.49
CA LEU A 27 -41.46 49.70 18.19
C LEU A 27 -40.97 48.28 18.47
N VAL A 28 -41.79 47.43 19.08
CA VAL A 28 -41.45 46.03 19.37
C VAL A 28 -41.15 45.24 18.10
N SER A 29 -41.95 45.43 17.04
CA SER A 29 -41.73 44.78 15.74
C SER A 29 -40.43 45.24 15.09
N SER A 30 -40.07 46.52 15.20
CA SER A 30 -38.81 47.04 14.66
C SER A 30 -37.58 46.51 15.39
N VAL A 31 -37.64 46.39 16.73
CA VAL A 31 -36.57 45.80 17.54
C VAL A 31 -36.42 44.30 17.26
N PHE A 32 -37.55 43.60 17.07
CA PHE A 32 -37.54 42.18 16.71
C PHE A 32 -36.95 41.98 15.30
N ALA A 33 -37.39 42.77 14.32
CA ALA A 33 -36.85 42.72 12.96
C ALA A 33 -35.35 43.05 12.93
N ALA A 34 -34.90 44.07 13.67
CA ALA A 34 -33.48 44.41 13.79
C ALA A 34 -32.68 43.28 14.44
N SER A 35 -33.20 42.66 15.51
CA SER A 35 -32.56 41.52 16.17
C SER A 35 -32.44 40.30 15.25
N VAL A 36 -33.47 40.00 14.45
CA VAL A 36 -33.45 38.89 13.47
C VAL A 36 -32.45 39.18 12.35
N LEU A 37 -32.46 40.39 11.78
CA LEU A 37 -31.50 40.78 10.74
C LEU A 37 -30.06 40.74 11.26
N TYR A 38 -29.82 41.20 12.49
CA TYR A 38 -28.52 41.11 13.14
C TYR A 38 -28.09 39.66 13.34
N SER A 39 -28.99 38.80 13.85
CA SER A 39 -28.72 37.37 14.05
C SER A 39 -28.39 36.67 12.71
N LEU A 40 -29.16 36.94 11.66
CA LEU A 40 -28.91 36.39 10.31
C LEU A 40 -27.58 36.87 9.73
N SER A 41 -27.21 38.14 9.94
CA SER A 41 -25.93 38.67 9.50
C SER A 41 -24.77 37.97 10.23
N VAL A 42 -24.84 37.85 11.55
CA VAL A 42 -23.80 37.18 12.35
C VAL A 42 -23.68 35.71 11.98
N HIS A 43 -24.80 35.01 11.84
CA HIS A 43 -24.80 33.60 11.47
C HIS A 43 -24.28 33.39 10.04
N GLY A 44 -24.60 34.29 9.11
CA GLY A 44 -24.06 34.28 7.75
C GLY A 44 -22.54 34.45 7.74
N SER A 45 -21.99 35.37 8.53
CA SER A 45 -20.54 35.54 8.67
C SER A 45 -19.87 34.30 9.25
N ILE A 46 -20.42 33.73 10.33
CA ILE A 46 -19.86 32.52 10.96
C ILE A 46 -19.82 31.33 9.98
N VAL A 47 -20.90 31.12 9.23
CA VAL A 47 -20.97 30.02 8.23
C VAL A 47 -19.97 30.27 7.10
N GLN A 48 -19.80 31.50 6.66
CA GLN A 48 -18.84 31.84 5.61
C GLN A 48 -17.40 31.65 6.09
N ASP A 49 -17.09 32.03 7.32
CA ASP A 49 -15.77 31.83 7.92
C ASP A 49 -15.45 30.34 8.06
N ASP A 50 -16.40 29.54 8.56
CA ASP A 50 -16.23 28.08 8.69
C ASP A 50 -16.04 27.40 7.31
N TYR A 51 -16.76 27.86 6.29
CA TYR A 51 -16.60 27.41 4.92
C TYR A 51 -15.22 27.76 4.34
N ASN A 52 -14.77 29.01 4.50
CA ASN A 52 -13.46 29.46 4.01
C ASN A 52 -12.31 28.74 4.75
N TYR A 53 -12.48 28.48 6.04
CA TYR A 53 -11.53 27.75 6.86
C TYR A 53 -11.39 26.28 6.44
N THR A 54 -12.53 25.64 6.15
CA THR A 54 -12.57 24.28 5.59
C THR A 54 -11.93 24.22 4.21
N ARG A 55 -12.17 25.22 3.35
CA ARG A 55 -11.50 25.35 2.04
C ARG A 55 -9.98 25.48 2.19
N ALA A 56 -9.51 26.37 3.06
CA ALA A 56 -8.09 26.57 3.31
C ALA A 56 -7.42 25.28 3.82
N LEU A 57 -8.10 24.51 4.67
CA LEU A 57 -7.64 23.21 5.13
C LEU A 57 -7.48 22.20 3.97
N TYR A 58 -8.51 22.03 3.14
CA TYR A 58 -8.45 21.09 2.01
C TYR A 58 -7.38 21.46 0.98
N VAL A 59 -7.19 22.75 0.73
CA VAL A 59 -6.17 23.25 -0.18
C VAL A 59 -4.77 22.99 0.38
N ALA A 60 -4.57 23.19 1.69
CA ALA A 60 -3.32 22.84 2.36
C ALA A 60 -3.03 21.32 2.29
N GLU A 61 -4.04 20.48 2.52
CA GLU A 61 -3.93 19.01 2.48
C GLU A 61 -3.60 18.49 1.07
N SER A 62 -4.24 19.06 0.05
CA SER A 62 -3.93 18.75 -1.34
C SER A 62 -2.48 19.08 -1.68
N GLY A 63 -1.97 20.23 -1.20
CA GLY A 63 -0.57 20.61 -1.35
C GLY A 63 0.39 19.60 -0.74
N LEU A 64 0.12 19.13 0.49
CA LEU A 64 0.94 18.10 1.14
C LEU A 64 0.96 16.79 0.38
N ASN A 65 -0.22 16.30 -0.03
CA ASN A 65 -0.32 15.00 -0.71
C ASN A 65 0.40 15.03 -2.07
N ARG A 66 0.20 16.10 -2.87
CA ARG A 66 0.92 16.30 -4.14
C ARG A 66 2.43 16.41 -3.95
N THR A 67 2.87 17.13 -2.93
CA THR A 67 4.31 17.29 -2.65
C THR A 67 4.93 15.97 -2.21
N THR A 68 4.23 15.20 -1.37
CA THR A 68 4.68 13.87 -0.94
C THR A 68 4.86 12.94 -2.14
N GLU A 69 3.87 12.89 -3.04
CA GLU A 69 3.93 12.11 -4.27
C GLU A 69 5.04 12.59 -5.20
N ALA A 70 5.19 13.90 -5.39
CA ALA A 70 6.23 14.46 -6.24
C ALA A 70 7.65 14.13 -5.74
N ILE A 71 7.89 14.17 -4.42
CA ILE A 71 9.16 13.75 -3.82
C ILE A 71 9.43 12.28 -4.15
N TRP A 72 8.43 11.41 -3.96
CA TRP A 72 8.55 9.98 -4.23
C TRP A 72 8.80 9.67 -5.71
N VAL A 73 8.04 10.28 -6.61
CA VAL A 73 8.20 10.12 -8.06
C VAL A 73 9.56 10.66 -8.53
N ALA A 74 10.01 11.80 -8.01
CA ALA A 74 11.33 12.34 -8.31
C ALA A 74 12.45 11.40 -7.84
N TYR A 75 12.30 10.83 -6.64
CA TYR A 75 13.21 9.81 -6.12
C TYR A 75 13.27 8.58 -7.04
N LEU A 76 12.11 8.00 -7.42
CA LEU A 76 12.03 6.83 -8.29
C LEU A 76 12.61 7.09 -9.69
N ASN A 77 12.37 8.27 -10.26
CA ASN A 77 12.88 8.63 -11.59
C ASN A 77 14.40 8.79 -11.64
N GLN A 78 15.00 9.27 -10.55
CA GLN A 78 16.46 9.48 -10.49
C GLN A 78 17.20 8.27 -9.91
N ASN A 79 16.52 7.45 -9.11
CA ASN A 79 17.07 6.27 -8.47
C ASN A 79 16.15 5.06 -8.74
N PRO A 80 16.19 4.48 -9.95
CA PRO A 80 15.34 3.34 -10.30
C PRO A 80 15.75 2.04 -9.59
N LEU A 81 16.84 2.06 -8.80
CA LEU A 81 17.41 0.88 -8.16
C LEU A 81 17.07 0.85 -6.65
N PRO A 82 16.66 -0.30 -6.11
CA PRO A 82 16.29 -0.45 -4.69
C PRO A 82 17.40 -0.12 -3.69
N GLU A 83 18.66 -0.13 -4.15
CA GLU A 83 19.85 0.01 -3.29
C GLU A 83 20.48 1.40 -3.31
N VAL A 84 19.97 2.33 -4.12
CA VAL A 84 20.41 3.71 -3.95
C VAL A 84 19.85 4.17 -2.62
N ARG A 85 20.75 4.27 -1.64
CA ARG A 85 20.48 4.74 -0.29
C ARG A 85 19.61 5.98 -0.35
N MET A 86 18.76 6.18 0.65
CA MET A 86 17.94 7.39 0.80
C MET A 86 18.77 8.70 0.88
N THR A 87 20.10 8.61 0.78
CA THR A 87 21.05 9.70 0.48
C THR A 87 20.63 10.64 -0.64
N TRP A 88 19.88 10.21 -1.66
CA TRP A 88 19.33 11.15 -2.64
C TRP A 88 18.47 12.23 -1.99
N LEU A 89 17.66 11.85 -0.97
CA LEU A 89 16.88 12.80 -0.19
C LEU A 89 17.80 13.73 0.61
N ASP A 90 18.94 13.24 1.12
CA ASP A 90 19.93 14.07 1.82
C ASP A 90 20.62 15.09 0.88
N ASP A 91 20.85 14.72 -0.38
CA ASP A 91 21.51 15.58 -1.38
C ASP A 91 20.55 16.65 -1.95
N HIS A 92 19.27 16.31 -2.08
CA HIS A 92 18.25 17.22 -2.64
C HIS A 92 17.60 18.09 -1.56
N TYR A 93 17.54 17.58 -0.34
CA TYR A 93 16.95 18.22 0.82
C TYR A 93 17.98 18.15 1.96
N GLU A 94 18.55 19.29 2.34
CA GLU A 94 19.49 19.32 3.48
C GLU A 94 18.73 19.26 4.81
N ASP A 95 19.44 18.95 5.90
CA ASP A 95 18.89 18.97 7.25
C ASP A 95 18.65 20.43 7.70
N TYR A 96 17.44 20.94 7.50
CA TYR A 96 17.11 22.34 7.70
C TYR A 96 16.53 22.64 9.09
N ASP A 97 17.35 22.72 10.13
CA ASP A 97 16.85 23.33 11.39
C ASP A 97 16.61 24.86 11.27
N VAL A 98 16.84 25.50 10.11
CA VAL A 98 16.86 26.98 10.00
C VAL A 98 16.33 27.59 8.68
N VAL A 99 16.08 26.85 7.58
CA VAL A 99 15.67 27.47 6.29
C VAL A 99 14.60 26.65 5.56
N ASP A 100 13.42 27.25 5.37
CA ASP A 100 12.32 26.66 4.60
C ASP A 100 12.71 26.50 3.12
N LYS A 101 12.65 25.26 2.59
CA LYS A 101 12.72 25.03 1.14
C LYS A 101 11.30 24.99 0.55
N PRO A 102 10.89 25.97 -0.29
CA PRO A 102 9.58 25.97 -0.91
C PRO A 102 9.53 24.93 -2.05
N PHE A 103 8.53 24.05 -2.03
CA PHE A 103 8.21 23.15 -3.16
C PHE A 103 7.39 23.84 -4.26
N GLY A 104 6.98 25.09 -4.02
CA GLY A 104 6.12 25.88 -4.90
C GLY A 104 4.68 25.98 -4.37
N GLY A 105 3.89 26.80 -5.05
CA GLY A 105 2.46 26.96 -4.77
C GLY A 105 1.65 26.84 -6.05
N MET A 106 0.46 26.26 -5.96
CA MET A 106 -0.48 26.19 -7.08
C MET A 106 -1.77 26.92 -6.73
N THR A 107 -2.38 27.52 -7.76
CA THR A 107 -3.69 28.15 -7.67
C THR A 107 -4.77 27.10 -7.94
N GLY A 108 -5.65 26.89 -6.97
CA GLY A 108 -6.83 26.05 -7.10
C GLY A 108 -7.91 26.69 -7.97
N PRO A 109 -9.00 25.96 -8.28
CA PRO A 109 -10.04 26.38 -9.22
C PRO A 109 -10.77 27.70 -8.88
N GLN A 110 -10.62 28.23 -7.66
CA GLN A 110 -11.27 29.44 -7.17
C GLN A 110 -10.28 30.53 -6.72
N GLY A 111 -9.02 30.46 -7.16
CA GLY A 111 -7.96 31.41 -6.77
C GLY A 111 -7.28 31.09 -5.43
N ASP A 112 -7.75 30.05 -4.72
CA ASP A 112 -7.12 29.55 -3.50
C ASP A 112 -5.68 29.12 -3.79
N THR A 113 -4.76 29.33 -2.86
CA THR A 113 -3.36 28.96 -3.04
C THR A 113 -2.87 28.12 -1.89
N TYR A 114 -1.84 27.30 -2.12
CA TYR A 114 -1.07 26.70 -1.04
C TYR A 114 0.40 26.97 -1.23
N THR A 115 1.16 26.89 -0.15
CA THR A 115 2.63 26.85 -0.17
C THR A 115 3.09 25.71 0.69
N VAL A 116 3.91 24.79 0.14
CA VAL A 116 4.51 23.69 0.90
C VAL A 116 5.98 23.95 1.12
N THR A 117 6.45 23.70 2.34
CA THR A 117 7.85 23.80 2.75
C THR A 117 8.30 22.51 3.41
N ALA A 118 9.50 22.01 3.06
CA ALA A 118 10.16 21.03 3.91
C ALA A 118 10.84 21.77 5.06
N LYS A 119 10.51 21.35 6.28
CA LYS A 119 11.04 21.91 7.52
C LYS A 119 12.23 21.13 8.05
N ARG A 120 12.22 19.80 7.97
CA ARG A 120 13.26 19.00 8.64
C ARG A 120 13.38 17.61 8.02
N ILE A 121 14.58 17.05 8.06
CA ILE A 121 14.84 15.65 7.73
C ILE A 121 15.46 14.97 8.94
N MET A 122 14.83 13.92 9.44
CA MET A 122 15.37 13.13 10.54
C MET A 122 15.95 11.84 9.97
N ARG A 123 17.20 11.55 10.37
CA ARG A 123 17.92 10.32 10.06
C ARG A 123 17.74 9.36 11.24
N THR A 124 17.31 8.12 10.98
CA THR A 124 17.13 7.09 12.02
C THR A 124 18.41 6.35 12.37
N GLY A 125 19.55 6.72 11.76
CA GLY A 125 20.84 6.04 11.94
C GLY A 125 21.01 4.79 11.06
N LEU A 126 19.95 4.39 10.35
CA LEU A 126 19.97 3.40 9.27
C LEU A 126 19.94 4.13 7.91
N ASP A 127 20.65 3.61 6.91
CA ASP A 127 20.75 4.24 5.57
C ASP A 127 19.44 4.15 4.75
N ASP A 128 18.45 3.42 5.26
CA ASP A 128 17.27 2.95 4.51
C ASP A 128 15.99 3.75 4.73
N GLU A 129 15.95 4.63 5.75
CA GLU A 129 14.77 5.44 6.06
C GLU A 129 15.09 6.94 6.26
N ARG A 130 14.19 7.82 5.83
CA ARG A 130 14.22 9.26 6.09
C ARG A 130 12.84 9.75 6.48
N TYR A 131 12.78 10.57 7.53
CA TYR A 131 11.54 11.22 7.93
C TYR A 131 11.60 12.68 7.51
N ILE A 132 10.68 13.11 6.66
CA ILE A 132 10.60 14.50 6.21
C ILE A 132 9.39 15.17 6.85
N VAL A 133 9.62 16.29 7.52
CA VAL A 133 8.56 17.16 8.04
C VAL A 133 8.17 18.15 6.96
N LEU A 134 6.95 18.03 6.46
CA LEU A 134 6.36 18.92 5.46
C LEU A 134 5.32 19.82 6.15
N GLU A 135 5.40 21.12 5.89
CA GLU A 135 4.44 22.12 6.34
C GLU A 135 3.77 22.75 5.11
N SER A 136 2.43 22.74 5.08
CA SER A 136 1.64 23.34 4.02
C SER A 136 0.72 24.40 4.58
N THR A 137 0.80 25.62 4.03
CA THR A 137 -0.12 26.72 4.32
C THR A 137 -1.05 26.91 3.15
N GLY A 138 -2.34 26.60 3.34
CA GLY A 138 -3.41 26.88 2.40
C GLY A 138 -4.07 28.23 2.69
N LYS A 139 -4.37 28.99 1.64
CA LYS A 139 -5.03 30.29 1.66
C LYS A 139 -6.28 30.21 0.82
N ALA A 140 -7.44 30.46 1.43
CA ALA A 140 -8.71 30.57 0.73
C ALA A 140 -9.08 32.03 0.53
N LEU A 141 -9.45 32.41 -0.70
CA LEU A 141 -9.98 33.73 -0.98
C LEU A 141 -11.34 33.90 -0.32
N GLY A 142 -11.43 34.86 0.60
CA GLY A 142 -12.69 35.28 1.19
C GLY A 142 -13.52 36.07 0.19
N THR A 143 -14.80 35.70 0.04
CA THR A 143 -15.77 36.49 -0.73
C THR A 143 -16.38 37.58 0.16
N HIS A 144 -15.59 38.58 0.57
CA HIS A 144 -16.15 39.80 1.16
C HIS A 144 -16.34 40.86 0.07
N MET A 145 -17.52 41.47 -0.01
CA MET A 145 -17.78 42.64 -0.86
C MET A 145 -17.16 43.89 -0.20
N GLY A 146 -15.88 44.11 -0.43
CA GLY A 146 -15.12 45.29 0.00
C GLY A 146 -13.67 45.17 -0.45
N ASP A 147 -13.02 46.30 -0.74
CA ASP A 147 -11.72 46.42 -1.44
C ASP A 147 -10.50 45.70 -0.78
N ASP A 148 -10.68 45.01 0.35
CA ASP A 148 -9.64 44.22 1.02
C ASP A 148 -10.01 42.72 0.98
N GLU A 149 -9.35 41.96 0.10
CA GLU A 149 -9.45 40.50 0.03
C GLU A 149 -8.84 39.85 1.30
N GLU A 150 -9.66 39.62 2.32
CA GLU A 150 -9.22 38.93 3.53
C GLU A 150 -9.08 37.42 3.25
N MET A 151 -7.83 36.96 3.16
CA MET A 151 -7.49 35.55 2.95
C MET A 151 -7.60 34.78 4.27
N THR A 152 -8.36 33.68 4.26
CA THR A 152 -8.36 32.74 5.40
C THR A 152 -7.22 31.76 5.22
N GLU A 153 -6.34 31.64 6.22
CA GLU A 153 -5.15 30.78 6.16
C GLU A 153 -5.24 29.61 7.14
N ARG A 154 -4.74 28.45 6.70
CA ARG A 154 -4.57 27.26 7.54
C ARG A 154 -3.24 26.60 7.24
N THR A 155 -2.50 26.29 8.30
CA THR A 155 -1.25 25.56 8.20
C THR A 155 -1.42 24.18 8.79
N ILE A 156 -0.95 23.18 8.07
CA ILE A 156 -0.90 21.78 8.50
C ILE A 156 0.52 21.25 8.37
N THR A 157 0.90 20.38 9.30
CA THR A 157 2.21 19.74 9.32
C THR A 157 2.03 18.23 9.24
N LYS A 158 2.80 17.58 8.36
CA LYS A 158 2.82 16.12 8.18
C LYS A 158 4.25 15.63 8.25
N VAL A 159 4.46 14.57 9.02
CA VAL A 159 5.73 13.83 9.03
C VAL A 159 5.55 12.64 8.11
N VAL A 160 6.38 12.54 7.08
CA VAL A 160 6.35 11.43 6.12
C VAL A 160 7.61 10.60 6.28
N ARG A 161 7.46 9.30 6.45
CA ARG A 161 8.56 8.33 6.39
C ARG A 161 8.72 7.87 4.94
N PHE A 162 9.90 8.10 4.37
CA PHE A 162 10.35 7.50 3.12
C PHE A 162 11.34 6.41 3.47
N GLY A 163 11.11 5.19 2.99
CA GLY A 163 11.98 4.06 3.28
C GLY A 163 11.81 2.95 2.25
N HIS A 164 12.83 2.12 2.11
CA HIS A 164 12.69 0.84 1.44
C HIS A 164 12.32 -0.19 2.50
N ASP A 165 11.03 -0.49 2.61
CA ASP A 165 10.58 -1.65 3.38
C ASP A 165 10.55 -2.88 2.47
N GLN A 166 10.78 -4.04 3.05
CA GLN A 166 10.49 -5.30 2.35
C GLN A 166 9.00 -5.31 2.02
N SER A 167 8.67 -5.71 0.79
CA SER A 167 7.26 -5.81 0.42
C SER A 167 6.61 -6.92 1.24
N SER A 168 5.55 -6.57 1.97
CA SER A 168 4.84 -7.52 2.84
C SER A 168 4.22 -8.70 2.11
N ILE A 169 4.19 -8.68 0.77
CA ILE A 169 3.81 -9.86 -0.01
C ILE A 169 4.77 -11.05 0.19
N PHE A 170 6.02 -10.79 0.60
CA PHE A 170 7.04 -11.82 0.83
C PHE A 170 6.99 -12.43 2.23
N ASP A 171 6.12 -11.92 3.11
CA ASP A 171 5.85 -12.51 4.42
C ASP A 171 5.00 -13.80 4.31
N TYR A 172 4.40 -14.02 3.12
CA TYR A 172 3.51 -15.14 2.85
C TYR A 172 4.23 -16.23 2.04
N VAL A 173 4.06 -17.49 2.45
CA VAL A 173 4.53 -18.65 1.67
C VAL A 173 3.75 -18.78 0.36
N TYR A 174 2.49 -18.35 0.36
CA TYR A 174 1.64 -18.35 -0.81
C TYR A 174 0.82 -17.07 -0.88
N PHE A 175 1.11 -16.24 -1.87
CA PHE A 175 0.38 -15.00 -2.13
C PHE A 175 -0.16 -14.97 -3.56
N ILE A 176 -1.42 -14.60 -3.74
CA ILE A 176 -2.02 -14.34 -5.06
C ILE A 176 -2.65 -12.95 -5.11
N ASN A 177 -2.27 -12.17 -6.12
CA ASN A 177 -2.78 -10.81 -6.35
C ASN A 177 -4.17 -10.78 -7.05
N ASN A 178 -5.13 -11.63 -6.65
CA ASN A 178 -6.49 -11.75 -7.19
C ASN A 178 -7.31 -12.75 -6.33
N PHE A 179 -8.29 -13.46 -6.91
CA PHE A 179 -8.87 -14.67 -6.31
C PHE A 179 -7.79 -15.75 -6.10
N GLY A 180 -7.74 -16.33 -4.90
CA GLY A 180 -6.80 -17.38 -4.53
C GLY A 180 -7.49 -18.71 -4.28
N TRP A 181 -6.77 -19.81 -4.54
CA TRP A 181 -7.24 -21.16 -4.26
C TRP A 181 -6.09 -22.01 -3.73
N PHE A 182 -6.29 -22.68 -2.62
CA PHE A 182 -5.34 -23.64 -2.06
C PHE A 182 -6.09 -24.96 -1.85
N HIS A 183 -6.18 -25.74 -2.93
CA HIS A 183 -6.96 -26.96 -3.00
C HIS A 183 -6.02 -28.16 -2.95
N GLY A 184 -6.22 -29.02 -1.96
CA GLY A 184 -5.43 -30.24 -1.80
C GLY A 184 -6.04 -31.47 -2.48
N GLY A 185 -5.31 -32.58 -2.37
CA GLY A 185 -5.84 -33.94 -2.51
C GLY A 185 -6.47 -34.42 -1.20
N THR A 186 -6.41 -35.71 -0.87
CA THR A 186 -7.03 -36.22 0.38
C THR A 186 -5.94 -36.39 1.44
N ASN A 187 -6.15 -35.94 2.67
CA ASN A 187 -5.20 -36.04 3.81
C ASN A 187 -3.97 -35.11 3.74
N GLY A 188 -4.14 -33.81 3.47
CA GLY A 188 -3.02 -32.86 3.58
C GLY A 188 -1.95 -32.99 2.48
N ASP A 189 -2.31 -33.52 1.31
CA ASP A 189 -1.41 -33.66 0.15
C ASP A 189 -0.80 -32.31 -0.32
N ILE A 190 -1.36 -31.19 0.12
CA ILE A 190 -0.77 -29.85 0.00
C ILE A 190 -0.62 -29.24 1.39
N GLN A 191 0.59 -28.73 1.68
CA GLN A 191 0.96 -28.17 2.96
C GLN A 191 1.59 -26.78 2.76
N SER A 192 1.20 -25.83 3.61
CA SER A 192 1.86 -24.53 3.77
C SER A 192 2.43 -24.43 5.18
N ASN A 193 3.74 -24.24 5.30
CA ASN A 193 4.44 -23.95 6.56
C ASN A 193 4.68 -22.45 6.70
N GLY A 194 3.57 -21.72 6.70
CA GLY A 194 3.55 -20.26 6.71
C GLY A 194 2.21 -19.72 6.26
N ASP A 195 2.10 -18.40 6.35
CA ASP A 195 0.85 -17.70 6.08
C ASP A 195 0.53 -17.73 4.58
N VAL A 196 -0.77 -17.75 4.27
CA VAL A 196 -1.28 -17.78 2.89
C VAL A 196 -2.27 -16.65 2.67
N ARG A 197 -2.24 -16.04 1.49
CA ARG A 197 -3.01 -14.82 1.22
C ARG A 197 -3.48 -14.66 -0.21
N ALA A 198 -4.64 -14.01 -0.35
CA ALA A 198 -5.17 -13.51 -1.62
C ALA A 198 -5.62 -12.04 -1.53
N ASN A 199 -5.34 -11.27 -2.59
CA ASN A 199 -5.97 -9.97 -2.85
C ASN A 199 -7.33 -10.15 -3.53
N GLY A 200 -8.19 -10.92 -2.87
CA GLY A 200 -9.52 -11.29 -3.32
C GLY A 200 -10.07 -12.37 -2.40
N ASN A 201 -11.12 -13.06 -2.86
CA ASN A 201 -11.64 -14.21 -2.11
C ASN A 201 -10.61 -15.35 -2.16
N PHE A 202 -10.42 -16.04 -1.03
CA PHE A 202 -9.52 -17.16 -0.90
C PHE A 202 -10.31 -18.45 -0.68
N SER A 203 -10.09 -19.47 -1.51
CA SER A 203 -10.79 -20.75 -1.39
C SER A 203 -9.89 -21.88 -0.92
N LEU A 204 -10.34 -22.60 0.11
CA LEU A 204 -9.72 -23.80 0.66
C LEU A 204 -10.62 -25.01 0.40
N ASN A 205 -10.04 -26.11 -0.05
CA ASN A 205 -10.79 -27.33 -0.34
C ASN A 205 -9.93 -28.58 -0.18
N SER A 206 -10.59 -29.69 0.19
CA SER A 206 -9.97 -31.01 0.37
C SER A 206 -8.91 -31.07 1.48
N THR A 207 -9.15 -30.47 2.65
CA THR A 207 -8.28 -30.66 3.84
C THR A 207 -6.80 -30.38 3.57
N PRO A 208 -6.43 -29.20 3.01
CA PRO A 208 -5.03 -28.80 2.95
C PRO A 208 -4.50 -28.55 4.37
N LEU A 209 -3.20 -28.73 4.57
CA LEU A 209 -2.55 -28.41 5.84
C LEU A 209 -1.99 -26.98 5.79
N VAL A 210 -2.43 -26.10 6.69
CA VAL A 210 -1.95 -24.70 6.75
C VAL A 210 -1.44 -24.41 8.16
N ASN A 211 -0.13 -24.50 8.34
CA ASN A 211 0.57 -24.16 9.58
C ASN A 211 0.93 -22.67 9.60
N GLY A 212 -0.09 -21.82 9.51
CA GLY A 212 -0.01 -20.36 9.49
C GLY A 212 -1.35 -19.74 9.10
N ASP A 213 -1.41 -18.41 9.13
CA ASP A 213 -2.67 -17.70 9.03
C ASP A 213 -3.16 -17.57 7.58
N VAL A 214 -4.48 -17.51 7.41
CA VAL A 214 -5.14 -17.39 6.10
C VAL A 214 -5.71 -15.98 5.96
N TYR A 215 -5.37 -15.28 4.88
CA TYR A 215 -5.82 -13.91 4.63
C TYR A 215 -6.56 -13.78 3.29
N ALA A 216 -7.68 -13.05 3.31
CA ALA A 216 -8.41 -12.63 2.11
C ALA A 216 -8.67 -11.13 2.17
N SER A 217 -8.57 -10.47 1.01
CA SER A 217 -8.65 -9.01 0.92
C SER A 217 -9.86 -8.56 0.10
N GLU A 218 -10.49 -7.47 0.50
CA GLU A 218 -11.52 -6.84 -0.34
C GLU A 218 -10.84 -6.29 -1.61
N ASN A 219 -11.36 -6.64 -2.78
CA ASN A 219 -10.81 -6.17 -4.04
C ASN A 219 -11.93 -5.67 -4.97
N PRO A 220 -12.25 -4.36 -4.92
CA PRO A 220 -13.29 -3.78 -5.76
C PRO A 220 -13.03 -3.92 -7.26
N ASP A 221 -11.77 -3.96 -7.69
CA ASP A 221 -11.39 -3.99 -9.12
C ASP A 221 -11.79 -5.29 -9.80
N ILE A 222 -11.84 -6.39 -9.04
CA ILE A 222 -12.26 -7.72 -9.51
C ILE A 222 -13.59 -8.17 -8.90
N GLY A 223 -14.26 -7.31 -8.13
CA GLY A 223 -15.52 -7.60 -7.46
C GLY A 223 -15.42 -8.66 -6.35
N ALA A 224 -14.26 -8.78 -5.71
CA ALA A 224 -14.08 -9.70 -4.58
C ALA A 224 -14.44 -9.01 -3.25
N ALA A 225 -15.18 -9.73 -2.41
CA ALA A 225 -15.57 -9.27 -1.08
C ALA A 225 -14.54 -9.59 0.02
N GLY A 226 -13.45 -10.28 -0.32
CA GLY A 226 -12.42 -10.69 0.65
C GLY A 226 -12.86 -11.84 1.54
N ASP A 227 -13.69 -12.75 1.02
CA ASP A 227 -14.19 -13.91 1.75
C ASP A 227 -13.19 -15.08 1.74
N ILE A 228 -13.13 -15.83 2.84
CA ILE A 228 -12.46 -17.13 2.90
C ILE A 228 -13.52 -18.23 2.74
N LEU A 229 -13.49 -18.91 1.60
CA LEU A 229 -14.43 -19.96 1.23
C LEU A 229 -13.87 -21.32 1.65
N GLY A 230 -14.68 -22.13 2.34
CA GLY A 230 -14.22 -23.42 2.87
C GLY A 230 -13.55 -23.30 4.25
N GLN A 231 -13.93 -22.31 5.08
CA GLN A 231 -13.47 -22.33 6.47
C GLN A 231 -13.89 -23.64 7.17
N GLY A 232 -12.93 -24.26 7.87
CA GLY A 232 -13.09 -25.58 8.49
C GLY A 232 -12.83 -26.76 7.54
N THR A 233 -12.41 -26.51 6.30
CA THR A 233 -11.96 -27.56 5.37
C THR A 233 -10.45 -27.65 5.26
N TYR A 234 -9.68 -27.01 6.14
CA TYR A 234 -8.22 -27.11 6.24
C TYR A 234 -7.82 -27.57 7.64
N ASP A 235 -6.71 -28.30 7.71
CA ASP A 235 -6.12 -28.80 8.95
C ASP A 235 -4.94 -27.90 9.36
N THR A 236 -4.54 -28.01 10.62
CA THR A 236 -3.38 -27.32 11.19
C THR A 236 -2.72 -28.19 12.25
N GLN A 237 -1.40 -28.14 12.37
CA GLN A 237 -0.67 -28.89 13.39
C GLN A 237 -0.63 -28.13 14.70
N THR A 238 -0.73 -28.83 15.84
CA THR A 238 -0.36 -28.22 17.11
C THR A 238 1.12 -27.83 17.11
N LEU A 239 1.52 -26.88 17.96
CA LEU A 239 2.93 -26.47 18.08
C LEU A 239 3.87 -27.66 18.33
N MET A 240 3.45 -28.64 19.13
CA MET A 240 4.24 -29.83 19.41
C MET A 240 4.34 -30.77 18.21
N GLU A 241 3.25 -30.99 17.46
CA GLU A 241 3.28 -31.79 16.24
C GLU A 241 4.17 -31.15 15.18
N TYR A 242 4.08 -29.82 15.04
CA TYR A 242 4.94 -29.05 14.14
C TYR A 242 6.41 -29.23 14.50
N ARG A 243 6.82 -28.95 15.75
CA ARG A 243 8.22 -29.09 16.19
C ARG A 243 8.76 -30.52 16.02
N ASN A 244 7.92 -31.54 16.16
CA ASN A 244 8.33 -32.95 16.01
C ASN A 244 8.45 -33.41 14.55
N SER A 245 7.85 -32.69 13.61
CA SER A 245 7.84 -33.05 12.18
C SER A 245 8.52 -32.03 11.28
N ALA A 246 8.89 -30.87 11.82
CA ALA A 246 9.54 -29.80 11.08
C ALA A 246 10.86 -30.26 10.47
N GLU A 247 11.04 -29.95 9.19
CA GLU A 247 12.33 -30.04 8.53
C GLU A 247 13.13 -28.76 8.80
N ASP A 248 14.45 -28.84 8.65
CA ASP A 248 15.35 -27.73 8.95
C ASP A 248 15.02 -26.43 8.18
N THR A 249 14.39 -26.54 7.01
CA THR A 249 13.99 -25.41 6.15
C THR A 249 12.60 -24.85 6.47
N TRP A 250 11.82 -25.48 7.36
CA TRP A 250 10.50 -24.99 7.72
C TRP A 250 10.60 -23.74 8.57
N ARG A 251 9.57 -22.88 8.52
CA ARG A 251 9.57 -21.65 9.31
C ARG A 251 9.75 -21.96 10.81
N PRO A 252 10.42 -21.09 11.57
CA PRO A 252 10.61 -21.29 13.00
C PRO A 252 9.31 -21.16 13.80
N THR A 253 9.37 -21.31 15.13
CA THR A 253 8.20 -21.16 16.02
C THR A 253 8.17 -19.83 16.78
N TRP A 254 6.98 -19.44 17.23
CA TRP A 254 6.73 -18.32 18.13
C TRP A 254 6.63 -18.84 19.59
N PRO A 255 7.10 -18.10 20.62
CA PRO A 255 7.61 -16.72 20.59
C PRO A 255 9.10 -16.61 20.28
N GLU A 256 9.78 -17.70 19.93
CA GLU A 256 11.20 -17.65 19.65
C GLU A 256 11.47 -16.65 18.51
N PHE A 257 10.66 -16.65 17.45
CA PHE A 257 10.82 -15.77 16.29
C PHE A 257 9.58 -14.92 16.02
N GLU A 258 9.77 -13.67 15.58
CA GLU A 258 8.69 -12.68 15.38
C GLU A 258 7.62 -13.11 14.36
N PHE A 259 7.99 -13.95 13.39
CA PHE A 259 7.07 -14.50 12.38
C PHE A 259 6.96 -16.03 12.48
N GLY A 260 7.29 -16.55 13.66
CA GLY A 260 7.27 -17.98 13.92
C GLY A 260 5.86 -18.54 14.03
N TYR A 261 5.71 -19.83 13.78
CA TYR A 261 4.46 -20.54 14.00
C TYR A 261 4.16 -20.70 15.49
N ASP A 262 2.99 -20.28 15.95
CA ASP A 262 2.57 -20.37 17.34
C ASP A 262 1.74 -21.64 17.67
N GLY A 263 1.46 -22.47 16.66
CA GLY A 263 0.60 -23.66 16.79
C GLY A 263 -0.88 -23.40 16.53
N ASN A 264 -1.26 -22.18 16.13
CA ASN A 264 -2.62 -21.80 15.79
C ASN A 264 -2.70 -21.29 14.37
N THR A 265 -3.88 -21.45 13.77
CA THR A 265 -4.20 -20.87 12.46
C THR A 265 -5.47 -20.07 12.58
N GLU A 266 -5.36 -18.77 12.33
CA GLU A 266 -6.49 -17.86 12.24
C GLU A 266 -6.81 -17.53 10.77
N ALA A 267 -8.05 -17.11 10.56
CA ALA A 267 -8.55 -16.82 9.22
C ALA A 267 -9.15 -15.40 9.20
N TYR A 268 -8.48 -14.52 8.46
CA TYR A 268 -8.75 -13.10 8.40
C TYR A 268 -9.39 -12.72 7.07
N THR A 269 -10.68 -12.39 7.12
CA THR A 269 -11.45 -11.90 5.96
C THR A 269 -11.38 -10.38 5.87
N GLN A 270 -11.73 -9.83 4.70
CA GLN A 270 -11.92 -8.39 4.47
C GLN A 270 -10.71 -7.53 4.85
N ARG A 271 -9.50 -8.01 4.55
CA ARG A 271 -8.27 -7.25 4.77
C ARG A 271 -8.04 -6.23 3.66
N ASP A 272 -7.22 -5.22 3.97
CA ASP A 272 -6.77 -4.25 2.98
C ASP A 272 -5.89 -4.91 1.91
N LEU A 273 -5.97 -4.44 0.66
CA LEU A 273 -5.13 -4.92 -0.43
C LEU A 273 -3.65 -4.69 -0.15
N LEU A 274 -2.83 -5.70 -0.44
CA LEU A 274 -1.38 -5.51 -0.48
C LEU A 274 -0.95 -5.17 -1.90
N GLU A 275 -0.11 -4.15 -2.06
CA GLU A 275 0.36 -3.78 -3.39
C GLU A 275 1.35 -4.85 -3.91
N MET A 276 1.00 -5.47 -5.04
CA MET A 276 1.90 -6.41 -5.72
C MET A 276 2.96 -5.62 -6.49
N PRO A 277 4.26 -5.89 -6.29
CA PRO A 277 5.31 -5.26 -7.08
C PRO A 277 5.17 -5.68 -8.55
N TYR A 278 4.99 -4.69 -9.41
CA TYR A 278 4.96 -4.90 -10.86
C TYR A 278 6.39 -4.99 -11.38
N LEU A 279 6.71 -6.11 -12.06
CA LEU A 279 8.06 -6.32 -12.60
C LEU A 279 8.37 -5.32 -13.72
N GLY A 280 7.40 -5.03 -14.58
CA GLY A 280 7.48 -4.01 -15.63
C GLY A 280 8.60 -4.24 -16.63
N ASP A 281 9.30 -3.16 -16.97
CA ASP A 281 10.52 -3.21 -17.78
C ASP A 281 11.69 -3.74 -16.94
N VAL A 282 12.37 -4.76 -17.45
CA VAL A 282 13.51 -5.40 -16.77
C VAL A 282 14.79 -4.58 -16.81
N THR A 283 14.85 -3.50 -17.61
CA THR A 283 16.02 -2.63 -17.77
C THR A 283 16.56 -2.09 -16.43
N ARG A 284 15.69 -1.81 -15.45
CA ARG A 284 16.14 -1.41 -14.11
C ARG A 284 16.93 -2.52 -13.40
N PHE A 285 16.56 -3.79 -13.59
CA PHE A 285 17.26 -4.91 -12.97
C PHE A 285 18.58 -5.20 -13.69
N GLU A 286 18.72 -4.84 -14.97
CA GLU A 286 20.01 -4.92 -15.68
C GLU A 286 21.01 -3.92 -15.13
N ALA A 287 20.55 -2.69 -14.88
CA ALA A 287 21.37 -1.68 -14.21
C ALA A 287 21.76 -2.13 -12.79
N LEU A 288 20.85 -2.79 -12.05
CA LEU A 288 21.17 -3.38 -10.75
C LEU A 288 22.22 -4.50 -10.85
N ALA A 289 22.04 -5.40 -11.82
CA ALA A 289 22.97 -6.49 -12.09
C ALA A 289 24.37 -5.97 -12.44
N ALA A 290 24.44 -4.90 -13.24
CA ALA A 290 25.68 -4.23 -13.58
C ALA A 290 26.36 -3.60 -12.36
N GLN A 291 25.59 -2.93 -11.49
CA GLN A 291 26.10 -2.33 -10.27
C GLN A 291 26.71 -3.36 -9.31
N ARG A 292 26.06 -4.53 -9.18
CA ARG A 292 26.51 -5.62 -8.30
C ARG A 292 27.58 -6.52 -8.90
N ASN A 293 27.93 -6.32 -10.17
CA ASN A 293 28.80 -7.24 -10.91
C ASN A 293 28.28 -8.68 -10.88
N SER A 294 26.96 -8.84 -10.99
CA SER A 294 26.31 -10.13 -10.78
C SER A 294 26.73 -11.18 -11.79
N THR A 295 26.72 -12.44 -11.36
CA THR A 295 27.05 -13.58 -12.22
C THR A 295 26.06 -14.73 -12.06
N LEU A 296 25.87 -15.47 -13.15
CA LEU A 296 25.22 -16.78 -13.15
C LEU A 296 26.09 -17.75 -13.93
N VAL A 297 26.52 -18.81 -13.26
CA VAL A 297 27.44 -19.81 -13.82
C VAL A 297 26.88 -21.21 -13.62
N THR A 298 26.95 -22.00 -14.68
CA THR A 298 26.74 -23.45 -14.68
C THR A 298 27.92 -24.12 -15.39
N ALA A 299 27.88 -25.45 -15.57
CA ALA A 299 28.89 -26.16 -16.35
C ALA A 299 28.99 -25.65 -17.81
N ASP A 300 27.86 -25.25 -18.41
CA ASP A 300 27.76 -24.91 -19.83
C ASP A 300 27.44 -23.42 -20.08
N VAL A 301 27.04 -22.68 -19.05
CA VAL A 301 26.57 -21.30 -19.15
C VAL A 301 27.43 -20.42 -18.25
N ASN A 302 27.87 -19.27 -18.77
CA ASN A 302 28.46 -18.21 -17.97
C ASN A 302 27.87 -16.87 -18.42
N ILE A 303 27.05 -16.27 -17.56
CA ILE A 303 26.38 -15.01 -17.81
C ILE A 303 26.93 -13.99 -16.83
N SER A 304 27.39 -12.86 -17.37
CA SER A 304 27.68 -11.66 -16.59
C SER A 304 26.48 -10.72 -16.71
N GLN A 305 25.77 -10.51 -15.61
CA GLN A 305 24.70 -9.52 -15.42
C GLN A 305 23.40 -9.77 -16.22
N SER A 306 23.49 -9.91 -17.54
CA SER A 306 22.34 -10.08 -18.41
C SER A 306 22.63 -10.91 -19.66
N THR A 307 21.62 -11.59 -20.21
CA THR A 307 21.70 -12.26 -21.51
C THR A 307 20.41 -12.11 -22.30
N ASP A 308 20.53 -12.12 -23.63
CA ASP A 308 19.40 -12.18 -24.55
C ASP A 308 19.13 -13.63 -24.99
N GLY A 309 17.85 -13.94 -25.23
CA GLY A 309 17.41 -15.24 -25.74
C GLY A 309 17.04 -16.25 -24.64
N PRO A 310 16.47 -17.40 -25.04
CA PRO A 310 16.04 -18.43 -24.09
C PRO A 310 17.24 -19.08 -23.41
N LEU A 311 17.08 -19.40 -22.12
CA LEU A 311 18.12 -19.94 -21.28
C LEU A 311 17.70 -21.26 -20.65
N VAL A 312 18.58 -22.26 -20.68
CA VAL A 312 18.38 -23.55 -20.02
C VAL A 312 19.47 -23.72 -18.96
N LEU A 313 19.04 -23.85 -17.72
CA LEU A 313 19.88 -23.96 -16.54
C LEU A 313 19.66 -25.33 -15.90
N ILE A 314 20.72 -26.14 -15.90
CA ILE A 314 20.69 -27.47 -15.31
C ILE A 314 21.84 -27.53 -14.31
N GLY A 315 21.48 -27.58 -13.04
CA GLY A 315 22.41 -27.74 -11.93
C GLY A 315 22.52 -29.20 -11.51
N THR A 316 23.73 -29.66 -11.21
CA THR A 316 23.96 -30.96 -10.56
C THR A 316 24.60 -30.72 -9.21
N GLN A 317 24.56 -31.68 -8.29
CA GLN A 317 25.20 -31.49 -6.98
C GLN A 317 26.71 -31.22 -7.08
N ALA A 318 27.38 -31.75 -8.11
CA ALA A 318 28.81 -31.51 -8.35
C ALA A 318 29.10 -30.21 -9.11
N ASN A 319 28.13 -29.72 -9.90
CA ASN A 319 28.22 -28.48 -10.66
C ASN A 319 26.86 -27.76 -10.53
N PRO A 320 26.59 -27.12 -9.39
CA PRO A 320 25.34 -26.40 -9.16
C PRO A 320 25.25 -25.17 -10.07
N ILE A 321 24.06 -24.59 -10.15
CA ILE A 321 23.85 -23.26 -10.72
C ILE A 321 24.32 -22.26 -9.67
N HIS A 322 25.49 -21.67 -9.89
CA HIS A 322 26.05 -20.64 -9.03
C HIS A 322 25.45 -19.29 -9.40
N ILE A 323 24.79 -18.62 -8.44
CA ILE A 323 24.24 -17.28 -8.62
C ILE A 323 24.79 -16.32 -7.56
N ASP A 324 25.29 -15.18 -8.03
CA ASP A 324 25.77 -14.09 -7.18
C ASP A 324 25.13 -12.79 -7.66
N GLY A 325 24.14 -12.31 -6.90
CA GLY A 325 23.37 -11.11 -7.20
C GLY A 325 22.24 -11.29 -8.23
N PRO A 326 21.61 -10.18 -8.64
CA PRO A 326 20.51 -10.21 -9.62
C PRO A 326 21.02 -10.44 -11.03
N VAL A 327 20.35 -11.30 -11.80
CA VAL A 327 20.69 -11.62 -13.20
C VAL A 327 19.45 -11.52 -14.08
N VAL A 328 19.58 -10.87 -15.23
CA VAL A 328 18.46 -10.61 -16.14
C VAL A 328 18.54 -11.47 -17.40
N VAL A 329 17.43 -12.09 -17.77
CA VAL A 329 17.29 -12.88 -18.99
C VAL A 329 16.19 -12.29 -19.85
N ARG A 330 16.55 -11.73 -21.01
CA ARG A 330 15.60 -11.28 -22.03
C ARG A 330 15.14 -12.45 -22.89
N GLY A 331 14.40 -13.37 -22.28
CA GLY A 331 13.97 -14.61 -22.89
C GLY A 331 13.29 -15.55 -21.89
N ASP A 332 12.79 -16.69 -22.37
CA ASP A 332 12.22 -17.72 -21.49
C ASP A 332 13.35 -18.47 -20.74
N VAL A 333 13.13 -18.81 -19.46
CA VAL A 333 14.10 -19.53 -18.63
C VAL A 333 13.57 -20.92 -18.29
N PHE A 334 14.39 -21.95 -18.47
CA PHE A 334 14.14 -23.30 -17.98
C PHE A 334 15.17 -23.61 -16.91
N ILE A 335 14.73 -24.06 -15.74
CA ILE A 335 15.62 -24.30 -14.60
C ILE A 335 15.29 -25.62 -13.90
N THR A 336 16.33 -26.34 -13.49
CA THR A 336 16.20 -27.55 -12.66
C THR A 336 17.52 -27.89 -11.96
N GLY A 337 17.45 -28.60 -10.85
CA GLY A 337 18.60 -29.19 -10.18
C GLY A 337 19.10 -28.40 -8.97
N TYR A 338 20.42 -28.39 -8.76
CA TYR A 338 21.04 -27.77 -7.60
C TYR A 338 21.43 -26.31 -7.85
N VAL A 339 21.22 -25.45 -6.87
CA VAL A 339 21.53 -24.02 -6.90
C VAL A 339 22.38 -23.66 -5.68
N GLU A 340 23.38 -22.81 -5.86
CA GLU A 340 24.20 -22.27 -4.77
C GLU A 340 24.41 -20.76 -4.93
N GLY A 341 24.76 -20.09 -3.83
CA GLY A 341 24.92 -18.65 -3.77
C GLY A 341 23.63 -17.89 -3.48
N GLN A 342 23.67 -16.57 -3.63
CA GLN A 342 22.56 -15.68 -3.28
C GLN A 342 22.25 -14.74 -4.44
N GLY A 343 21.05 -14.85 -5.00
CA GLY A 343 20.69 -14.02 -6.13
C GLY A 343 19.25 -14.12 -6.56
N THR A 344 18.91 -13.38 -7.62
CA THR A 344 17.56 -13.38 -8.19
C THR A 344 17.62 -13.41 -9.70
N ILE A 345 16.87 -14.31 -10.32
CA ILE A 345 16.72 -14.36 -11.78
C ILE A 345 15.47 -13.58 -12.17
N TYR A 346 15.68 -12.53 -12.96
CA TYR A 346 14.62 -11.76 -13.58
C TYR A 346 14.48 -12.16 -15.04
N THR A 347 13.29 -12.63 -15.45
CA THR A 347 12.99 -12.91 -16.86
C THR A 347 11.94 -11.97 -17.42
N ASP A 348 12.21 -11.48 -18.63
CA ASP A 348 11.28 -10.67 -19.43
C ASP A 348 10.08 -11.47 -19.98
N ARG A 349 10.16 -12.81 -19.95
CA ARG A 349 9.11 -13.72 -20.43
C ARG A 349 8.73 -14.72 -19.35
N ASN A 350 8.70 -16.01 -19.64
CA ASN A 350 8.25 -17.05 -18.72
C ASN A 350 9.44 -17.76 -18.09
N LEU A 351 9.24 -18.31 -16.89
CA LEU A 351 10.17 -19.24 -16.26
C LEU A 351 9.48 -20.58 -16.02
N HIS A 352 10.12 -21.67 -16.42
CA HIS A 352 9.66 -23.03 -16.18
C HIS A 352 10.66 -23.78 -15.30
N ILE A 353 10.21 -24.14 -14.10
CA ILE A 353 10.87 -25.05 -13.18
C ILE A 353 10.49 -26.48 -13.62
N VAL A 354 11.40 -27.13 -14.34
CA VAL A 354 11.11 -28.40 -15.04
C VAL A 354 11.05 -29.59 -14.07
N GLY A 355 11.78 -29.51 -12.97
CA GLY A 355 11.82 -30.51 -11.90
C GLY A 355 12.26 -29.87 -10.60
N ASP A 356 12.74 -30.65 -9.64
CA ASP A 356 13.13 -30.12 -8.34
C ASP A 356 14.22 -29.04 -8.46
N LEU A 357 14.10 -28.00 -7.63
CA LEU A 357 15.19 -27.08 -7.31
C LEU A 357 15.62 -27.35 -5.87
N LYS A 358 16.92 -27.51 -5.65
CA LYS A 358 17.49 -27.80 -4.33
C LYS A 358 18.67 -26.88 -4.07
N TYR A 359 18.71 -26.29 -2.89
CA TYR A 359 19.89 -25.59 -2.43
C TYR A 359 21.01 -26.59 -2.12
N VAL A 360 22.25 -26.17 -2.34
CA VAL A 360 23.42 -26.93 -1.91
C VAL A 360 23.63 -26.74 -0.40
N ASN A 361 23.44 -25.51 0.08
CA ASN A 361 23.53 -25.06 1.45
C ASN A 361 22.23 -24.33 1.84
N PRO A 362 21.12 -25.04 2.11
CA PRO A 362 19.85 -24.42 2.47
C PRO A 362 19.93 -23.67 3.81
N PRO A 363 19.02 -22.71 4.06
CA PRO A 363 18.86 -22.14 5.39
C PRO A 363 18.35 -23.20 6.38
N GLU A 364 18.88 -23.18 7.59
CA GLU A 364 18.52 -24.09 8.69
C GLU A 364 17.96 -23.30 9.88
N TYR A 365 16.88 -23.77 10.47
CA TYR A 365 16.22 -23.14 11.61
C TYR A 365 16.13 -24.09 12.80
N ASP A 366 16.40 -23.59 14.00
CA ASP A 366 16.18 -24.33 15.25
C ASP A 366 14.73 -24.13 15.73
N HIS A 367 13.97 -25.23 15.77
CA HIS A 367 12.56 -25.24 16.23
C HIS A 367 12.41 -25.61 17.72
N ALA A 368 13.52 -25.79 18.45
CA ALA A 368 13.48 -26.08 19.88
C ALA A 368 12.91 -24.90 20.68
N GLU A 369 12.24 -25.22 21.79
CA GLU A 369 11.77 -24.20 22.72
C GLU A 369 12.96 -23.40 23.28
N GLY A 370 12.89 -22.07 23.15
CA GLY A 370 13.98 -21.18 23.56
C GLY A 370 15.15 -21.10 22.57
N ALA A 371 14.96 -21.51 21.32
CA ALA A 371 15.91 -21.24 20.23
C ALA A 371 16.27 -19.75 20.17
N ASP A 372 17.54 -19.45 19.85
CA ASP A 372 18.04 -18.08 19.72
C ASP A 372 17.93 -17.60 18.26
N PRO A 373 17.08 -16.59 17.97
CA PRO A 373 16.94 -16.05 16.62
C PRO A 373 18.22 -15.44 16.08
N ALA A 374 19.03 -14.82 16.94
CA ALA A 374 20.27 -14.19 16.50
C ALA A 374 21.29 -15.25 16.05
N ALA A 375 21.32 -16.42 16.71
CA ALA A 375 22.14 -17.54 16.31
C ALA A 375 21.70 -18.10 14.94
N SER A 376 20.40 -18.29 14.73
CA SER A 376 19.86 -18.77 13.45
C SER A 376 20.13 -17.79 12.31
N GLN A 377 19.95 -16.49 12.56
CA GLN A 377 20.30 -15.44 11.60
C GLN A 377 21.78 -15.50 11.24
N ALA A 378 22.68 -15.68 12.22
CA ALA A 378 24.12 -15.77 12.00
C ALA A 378 24.52 -16.99 11.15
N VAL A 379 23.88 -18.14 11.36
CA VAL A 379 24.09 -19.36 10.55
C VAL A 379 23.63 -19.14 9.11
N ASN A 380 22.47 -18.52 8.92
CA ASN A 380 21.83 -18.37 7.61
C ASN A 380 22.37 -17.20 6.77
N GLN A 381 23.33 -16.41 7.27
CA GLN A 381 23.87 -15.27 6.50
C GLN A 381 24.48 -15.68 5.16
N ASN A 382 25.07 -16.88 5.09
CA ASN A 382 25.68 -17.43 3.88
C ASN A 382 24.92 -18.63 3.33
N ALA A 383 23.68 -18.84 3.77
CA ALA A 383 22.81 -19.85 3.19
C ALA A 383 22.42 -19.45 1.75
N ASP A 384 22.19 -20.44 0.91
CA ASP A 384 21.80 -20.22 -0.48
C ASP A 384 20.40 -19.59 -0.56
N PHE A 385 20.24 -18.69 -1.52
CA PHE A 385 18.97 -18.03 -1.78
C PHE A 385 18.76 -17.83 -3.29
N LEU A 386 17.63 -18.31 -3.79
CA LEU A 386 17.19 -18.08 -5.16
C LEU A 386 15.86 -17.34 -5.19
N GLY A 387 15.92 -16.08 -5.61
CA GLY A 387 14.75 -15.35 -6.07
C GLY A 387 14.44 -15.68 -7.53
N ILE A 388 13.16 -15.86 -7.86
CA ILE A 388 12.69 -15.98 -9.23
C ILE A 388 11.59 -14.96 -9.45
N ALA A 389 11.75 -14.15 -10.50
CA ALA A 389 10.73 -13.20 -10.93
C ALA A 389 10.57 -13.25 -12.45
N ALA A 390 9.33 -13.43 -12.91
CA ALA A 390 9.00 -13.48 -14.32
C ALA A 390 7.94 -12.44 -14.67
N ARG A 391 8.11 -11.75 -15.80
CA ARG A 391 7.08 -10.83 -16.32
C ARG A 391 5.88 -11.60 -16.90
N GLY A 392 6.14 -12.80 -17.41
CA GLY A 392 5.13 -13.75 -17.85
C GLY A 392 4.72 -14.68 -16.71
N ASN A 393 4.77 -15.99 -16.96
CA ASN A 393 4.35 -17.01 -16.00
C ASN A 393 5.57 -17.68 -15.36
N VAL A 394 5.44 -18.04 -14.07
CA VAL A 394 6.28 -19.05 -13.43
C VAL A 394 5.50 -20.37 -13.43
N ILE A 395 6.04 -21.38 -14.08
CA ILE A 395 5.42 -22.71 -14.21
C ILE A 395 6.32 -23.69 -13.46
N THR A 396 5.72 -24.59 -12.67
CA THR A 396 6.43 -25.67 -11.99
C THR A 396 5.79 -27.01 -12.33
N GLY A 397 6.62 -28.05 -12.50
CA GLY A 397 6.18 -29.41 -12.82
C GLY A 397 5.85 -29.65 -14.30
N ASP A 398 5.23 -30.81 -14.57
CA ASP A 398 4.86 -31.24 -15.92
C ASP A 398 3.48 -30.70 -16.33
N TYR A 399 3.47 -29.49 -16.89
CA TYR A 399 2.25 -28.87 -17.42
C TYR A 399 1.62 -29.61 -18.62
N THR A 400 2.32 -30.61 -19.19
CA THR A 400 1.81 -31.38 -20.32
C THR A 400 0.93 -32.55 -19.88
N ALA A 401 1.05 -32.96 -18.62
CA ALA A 401 0.29 -34.05 -18.04
C ALA A 401 -1.23 -33.83 -18.09
N SER A 402 -1.99 -34.93 -18.05
CA SER A 402 -3.44 -34.91 -18.26
C SER A 402 -4.23 -34.31 -17.10
N ASP A 403 -3.69 -34.38 -15.89
CA ASP A 403 -4.19 -33.73 -14.68
C ASP A 403 -4.16 -32.19 -14.76
N TRP A 404 -3.27 -31.61 -15.58
CA TRP A 404 -3.26 -30.17 -15.87
C TRP A 404 -4.36 -29.70 -16.82
N ALA A 405 -5.19 -30.59 -17.38
CA ALA A 405 -6.17 -30.24 -18.41
C ALA A 405 -7.14 -29.13 -18.00
N TRP A 406 -7.54 -29.08 -16.72
CA TRP A 406 -8.43 -28.04 -16.20
C TRP A 406 -7.69 -26.73 -15.89
N VAL A 407 -6.41 -26.80 -15.50
CA VAL A 407 -5.53 -25.63 -15.23
C VAL A 407 -5.20 -24.86 -16.51
N LYS A 408 -5.08 -25.56 -17.65
CA LYS A 408 -4.78 -24.95 -18.96
C LYS A 408 -5.74 -23.83 -19.38
N ASN A 409 -6.98 -23.85 -18.87
CA ASN A 409 -7.96 -22.78 -19.12
C ASN A 409 -7.61 -21.49 -18.36
N TYR A 410 -6.93 -21.59 -17.22
CA TYR A 410 -6.48 -20.45 -16.42
C TYR A 410 -5.14 -19.89 -16.87
N MET A 411 -4.34 -20.66 -17.62
CA MET A 411 -3.09 -20.17 -18.24
C MET A 411 -3.33 -19.26 -19.45
N LYS A 412 -4.57 -19.11 -19.91
CA LYS A 412 -4.96 -18.20 -21.00
C LYS A 412 -6.17 -17.34 -20.60
N PRO A 413 -6.08 -16.50 -19.57
CA PRO A 413 -7.23 -15.73 -19.16
C PRO A 413 -7.66 -14.76 -20.27
N SER A 414 -8.96 -14.53 -20.43
CA SER A 414 -9.48 -13.54 -21.40
C SER A 414 -9.07 -12.10 -21.08
N PHE A 415 -8.53 -11.86 -19.89
CA PHE A 415 -8.05 -10.56 -19.40
C PHE A 415 -6.54 -10.36 -19.51
N THR A 416 -5.75 -11.34 -19.96
CA THR A 416 -4.36 -11.07 -20.34
C THR A 416 -4.39 -10.25 -21.63
N LYS A 417 -4.50 -8.94 -21.47
CA LYS A 417 -4.19 -8.00 -22.55
C LYS A 417 -2.77 -8.34 -23.00
N PRO A 418 -2.50 -8.46 -24.32
CA PRO A 418 -1.12 -8.45 -24.81
C PRO A 418 -0.40 -7.29 -24.13
N TYR A 419 0.83 -7.50 -23.66
CA TYR A 419 1.70 -6.38 -23.34
C TYR A 419 1.68 -5.49 -24.58
N THR A 420 1.11 -4.29 -24.42
CA THR A 420 1.10 -3.30 -25.50
C THR A 420 2.52 -2.76 -25.52
N ASP A 421 3.19 -2.96 -26.66
CA ASP A 421 4.57 -2.52 -26.92
C ASP A 421 4.80 -1.05 -26.56
#